data_AF-A0A0U4DAX6-F1
#
_entry.id   AF-A0A0U4DAX6-F1
#
_cell.length_a   1.000
_cell.length_b   1.000
_cell.length_c   1.000
_cell.angle_alpha   90.00
_cell.angle_beta   90.00
_cell.angle_gamma   90.00
#
_symmetry.space_group_name_H-M   'P 1'
#
loop_
_entity.id
_entity.type
_entity.pdbx_description
1 polymer ?
#
loop_
_entity_poly.entity_id
_entity_poly.type
_entity_poly.pdbx_seq_one_letter_code
_entity_poly.pdbx_strand_id
1 'polypeptide(L)'
;MGAIGSEGEVVSVAGRSRTLTYRPRRVTLSDGTFLLHESRGGTLSSVWAADLGDLFVEVVHLGHGPVGGELVLVVPDGDTVALGDLVPPLDVVPSTARPSWAQAVDLAVGLTRSSTRILTSSGEIGRDDLEAFHQTLLGVLHG
;
A
#
# COMPACT_ATOMS: atom_id res chain seq x y z
N MET A 1 -11.88 -3.21 -20.31
CA MET A 1 -12.08 -3.40 -18.87
C MET A 1 -10.70 -3.62 -18.29
N GLY A 2 -10.28 -2.72 -17.39
CA GLY A 2 -8.98 -2.86 -16.74
C GLY A 2 -8.91 -4.12 -15.87
N ALA A 3 -7.69 -4.54 -15.56
CA ALA A 3 -7.43 -5.74 -14.76
C ALA A 3 -6.45 -5.43 -13.63
N ILE A 4 -6.67 -6.05 -12.47
CA ILE A 4 -5.80 -5.94 -11.29
C ILE A 4 -5.30 -7.34 -10.95
N GLY A 5 -3.99 -7.56 -11.09
CA GLY A 5 -3.31 -8.82 -10.77
C GLY A 5 -2.33 -8.65 -9.63
N SER A 6 -2.10 -9.71 -8.86
CA SER A 6 -1.13 -9.74 -7.77
C SER A 6 -0.35 -11.05 -7.78
N GLU A 7 0.98 -10.96 -7.73
CA GLU A 7 1.90 -12.09 -7.65
C GLU A 7 3.01 -11.78 -6.65
N GLY A 8 2.98 -12.44 -5.49
CA GLY A 8 3.85 -12.08 -4.36
C GLY A 8 3.68 -10.61 -3.96
N GLU A 9 4.80 -9.88 -3.84
CA GLU A 9 4.80 -8.44 -3.51
C GLU A 9 4.41 -7.51 -4.68
N VAL A 10 4.20 -8.05 -5.87
CA VAL A 10 3.96 -7.26 -7.08
C VAL A 10 2.47 -7.16 -7.35
N VAL A 11 1.98 -5.93 -7.51
CA VAL A 11 0.61 -5.66 -7.98
C VAL A 11 0.69 -4.98 -9.35
N SER A 12 -0.04 -5.51 -10.32
CA SER A 12 -0.14 -4.92 -11.66
C SER A 12 -1.55 -4.42 -11.91
N VAL A 13 -1.68 -3.15 -12.29
CA VAL A 13 -2.95 -2.53 -12.71
C VAL A 13 -2.84 -2.20 -14.19
N ALA A 14 -3.53 -2.98 -15.02
CA ALA A 14 -3.56 -2.79 -16.46
C ALA A 14 -4.82 -2.01 -16.84
N GLY A 15 -4.66 -0.75 -17.23
CA GLY A 15 -5.70 0.02 -17.87
C GLY A 15 -5.65 -0.11 -19.39
N ARG A 16 -6.52 0.63 -20.10
CA ARG A 16 -6.57 0.62 -21.57
C ARG A 16 -5.35 1.27 -22.22
N SER A 17 -4.80 2.30 -21.58
CA SER A 17 -3.77 3.16 -22.17
C SER A 17 -2.38 2.85 -21.64
N ARG A 18 -2.27 2.36 -20.40
CA ARG A 18 -1.00 2.07 -19.73
C ARG A 18 -1.18 1.11 -18.57
N THR A 19 -0.06 0.52 -18.15
CA THR A 19 0.01 -0.36 -16.99
C THR A 19 0.83 0.28 -15.89
N LEU A 20 0.40 0.11 -14.65
CA LEU A 20 1.15 0.44 -13.45
C LEU A 20 1.59 -0.87 -12.76
N THR A 21 2.87 -0.98 -12.45
CA THR A 21 3.42 -2.02 -11.59
C THR A 21 3.80 -1.42 -10.25
N TYR A 22 3.17 -1.91 -9.19
CA TYR A 22 3.44 -1.56 -7.82
C TYR A 22 4.34 -2.60 -7.16
N ARG A 23 5.31 -2.09 -6.41
CA ARG A 23 6.04 -2.78 -5.35
C ARG A 23 6.04 -1.88 -4.12
N PRO A 24 6.20 -2.41 -2.90
CA PRO A 24 5.99 -1.68 -1.64
C PRO A 24 6.69 -0.33 -1.50
N ARG A 25 7.77 -0.07 -2.25
CA ARG A 25 8.54 1.19 -2.19
C ARG A 25 8.88 1.74 -3.57
N ARG A 26 8.37 1.13 -4.66
CA ARG A 26 8.61 1.57 -6.03
C ARG A 26 7.39 1.29 -6.88
N VAL A 27 6.91 2.33 -7.55
CA VAL A 27 5.91 2.20 -8.60
C VAL A 27 6.54 2.47 -9.94
N THR A 28 6.14 1.76 -10.99
CA THR A 28 6.65 1.97 -12.35
C THR A 28 5.50 1.90 -13.34
N LEU A 29 5.44 2.86 -14.25
CA LEU A 29 4.52 2.88 -15.38
C LEU A 29 5.15 2.18 -16.58
N SER A 30 4.31 1.73 -17.51
CA SER A 30 4.74 1.07 -18.76
C SER A 30 5.60 1.93 -19.67
N ASP A 31 5.61 3.27 -19.49
CA ASP A 31 6.48 4.20 -20.22
C ASP A 31 7.87 4.37 -19.57
N GLY A 32 8.15 3.66 -18.48
CA GLY A 32 9.42 3.72 -17.74
C GLY A 32 9.46 4.78 -16.63
N THR A 33 8.44 5.64 -16.52
CA THR A 33 8.29 6.55 -15.38
C THR A 33 8.21 5.74 -14.10
N PHE A 34 8.88 6.19 -13.04
CA PHE A 34 8.83 5.52 -11.75
C PHE A 34 8.68 6.50 -10.61
N LEU A 35 8.16 6.00 -9.50
CA LEU A 35 7.97 6.73 -8.26
C LEU A 35 8.69 6.00 -7.13
N LEU A 36 9.38 6.77 -6.31
CA LEU A 36 9.96 6.38 -5.03
C LEU A 36 9.62 7.50 -4.05
N HIS A 37 9.42 7.17 -2.78
CA HIS A 37 9.35 8.20 -1.75
C HIS A 37 10.68 8.97 -1.65
N GLU A 38 10.65 10.25 -1.28
CA GLU A 38 11.85 11.10 -1.14
C GLU A 38 12.88 10.53 -0.15
N SER A 39 12.43 9.86 0.92
CA SER A 39 13.31 9.17 1.88
C SER A 39 14.07 7.98 1.28
N ARG A 40 13.73 7.58 0.04
CA ARG A 40 14.37 6.52 -0.73
C ARG A 40 15.08 7.05 -1.99
N GLY A 41 15.34 8.37 -2.05
CA GLY A 41 16.00 9.02 -3.18
C GLY A 41 15.06 9.33 -4.35
N GLY A 42 13.75 9.29 -4.13
CA GLY A 42 12.74 9.68 -5.10
C GLY A 42 12.31 11.14 -5.01
N THR A 43 11.19 11.45 -5.66
CA THR A 43 10.58 12.79 -5.67
C THR A 43 9.17 12.82 -5.10
N LEU A 44 8.58 11.65 -4.77
CA LEU A 44 7.25 11.58 -4.18
C LEU A 44 7.35 11.89 -2.68
N SER A 45 6.62 12.90 -2.21
CA SER A 45 6.53 13.24 -0.79
C SER A 45 5.22 12.82 -0.14
N SER A 46 4.10 12.86 -0.88
CA SER A 46 2.77 12.58 -0.32
C SER A 46 1.91 11.74 -1.24
N VAL A 47 1.41 12.31 -2.35
CA VAL A 47 0.49 11.62 -3.25
C VAL A 47 0.86 11.85 -4.71
N TRP A 48 0.62 10.84 -5.52
CA TRP A 48 0.66 10.91 -6.96
C TRP A 48 -0.50 10.11 -7.53
N ALA A 49 -1.05 10.53 -8.66
CA ALA A 49 -2.18 9.86 -9.27
C ALA A 49 -2.04 9.77 -10.78
N ALA A 50 -2.71 8.78 -11.35
CA ALA A 50 -2.71 8.53 -12.78
C ALA A 50 -4.03 7.95 -13.27
N ASP A 51 -4.48 8.46 -14.42
CA ASP A 51 -5.48 7.79 -15.24
C ASP A 51 -4.82 6.73 -16.14
N LEU A 52 -5.22 5.47 -16.04
CA LEU A 52 -4.74 4.36 -16.87
C LEU A 52 -5.67 4.07 -18.07
N GLY A 53 -6.72 4.89 -18.25
CA GLY A 53 -7.70 4.85 -19.34
C GLY A 53 -9.03 4.25 -18.94
N ASP A 54 -9.01 3.06 -18.32
CA ASP A 54 -10.21 2.38 -17.77
C ASP A 54 -10.26 2.42 -16.24
N LEU A 55 -9.14 2.76 -15.61
CA LEU A 55 -8.95 2.71 -14.16
C LEU A 55 -8.15 3.94 -13.75
N PHE A 56 -8.56 4.56 -12.66
CA PHE A 56 -7.77 5.56 -11.97
C PHE A 56 -6.99 4.92 -10.82
N VAL A 57 -5.77 5.41 -10.56
CA VAL A 57 -4.91 4.94 -9.47
C VAL A 57 -4.30 6.09 -8.70
N GLU A 58 -4.14 5.88 -7.39
CA GLU A 58 -3.43 6.78 -6.50
C GLU A 58 -2.30 6.02 -5.80
N VAL A 59 -1.14 6.67 -5.70
CA VAL A 59 0.02 6.18 -4.95
C VAL A 59 0.25 7.17 -3.82
N VAL A 60 0.11 6.68 -2.59
CA VAL A 60 0.09 7.51 -1.39
C VAL A 60 1.19 7.07 -0.43
N HIS A 61 1.90 8.02 0.15
CA HIS A 61 2.72 7.80 1.33
C HIS A 61 1.92 8.18 2.58
N LEU A 62 1.53 7.18 3.37
CA LEU A 62 0.74 7.38 4.60
C LEU A 62 1.60 7.65 5.84
N GLY A 63 2.93 7.59 5.69
CA GLY A 63 3.90 7.63 6.77
C GLY A 63 4.86 6.45 6.70
N HIS A 64 5.96 6.53 7.45
CA HIS A 64 6.97 5.48 7.49
C HIS A 64 6.47 4.27 8.27
N GLY A 65 6.46 3.11 7.60
CA GLY A 65 6.12 1.81 8.15
C GLY A 65 7.29 1.15 8.88
N PRO A 66 7.55 -0.16 8.71
CA PRO A 66 8.67 -0.83 9.38
C PRO A 66 10.03 -0.40 8.85
N VAL A 67 10.18 -0.15 7.54
CA VAL A 67 11.47 0.21 6.93
C VAL A 67 11.56 1.70 6.62
N GLY A 68 10.46 2.32 6.19
CA GLY A 68 10.39 3.71 5.77
C GLY A 68 10.31 3.84 4.24
N GLY A 69 9.49 4.79 3.79
CA GLY A 69 9.20 5.05 2.39
C GLY A 69 8.24 4.04 1.74
N GLU A 70 7.50 3.26 2.54
CA GLU A 70 6.41 2.42 2.07
C GLU A 70 5.37 3.26 1.31
N LEU A 71 4.93 2.76 0.17
CA LEU A 71 3.91 3.35 -0.68
C LEU A 71 2.66 2.47 -0.61
N VAL A 72 1.50 3.10 -0.66
CA VAL A 72 0.19 2.45 -0.77
C VAL A 72 -0.37 2.74 -2.15
N LEU A 73 -0.84 1.72 -2.85
CA LEU A 73 -1.59 1.87 -4.10
C LEU A 73 -3.09 1.77 -3.80
N VAL A 74 -3.87 2.72 -4.27
CA VAL A 74 -5.34 2.67 -4.25
C VAL A 74 -5.84 2.61 -5.68
N VAL A 75 -6.75 1.68 -5.95
CA VAL A 75 -7.48 1.56 -7.22
C VAL A 75 -8.98 1.73 -6.91
N PRO A 76 -9.51 2.97 -6.90
CA PRO A 76 -10.87 3.23 -6.41
C PRO A 76 -11.94 2.43 -7.16
N ASP A 77 -11.88 2.40 -8.50
CA ASP A 77 -12.86 1.71 -9.33
C ASP A 77 -12.83 0.18 -9.17
N GLY A 78 -11.72 -0.37 -8.65
CA GLY A 78 -11.53 -1.79 -8.40
C GLY A 78 -11.69 -2.21 -6.95
N ASP A 79 -12.11 -1.30 -6.05
CA ASP A 79 -12.18 -1.48 -4.59
C ASP A 79 -10.95 -2.24 -4.04
N THR A 80 -9.75 -1.84 -4.48
CA THR A 80 -8.49 -2.52 -4.14
C THR A 80 -7.50 -1.53 -3.55
N VAL A 81 -6.87 -1.93 -2.45
CA VAL A 81 -5.78 -1.19 -1.79
C VAL A 81 -4.59 -2.14 -1.60
N ALA A 82 -3.42 -1.80 -2.14
CA ALA A 82 -2.18 -2.52 -1.88
C ALA A 82 -1.34 -1.78 -0.84
N LEU A 83 -1.21 -2.39 0.34
CA LEU A 83 -0.41 -1.91 1.47
C LEU A 83 1.03 -2.42 1.42
N GLY A 84 1.30 -3.48 0.65
CA GLY A 84 2.64 -4.03 0.47
C GLY A 84 3.27 -4.43 1.82
N ASP A 85 4.46 -3.91 2.09
CA ASP A 85 5.23 -4.16 3.32
C ASP A 85 4.81 -3.29 4.51
N LEU A 86 3.81 -2.41 4.34
CA LEU A 86 3.28 -1.65 5.47
C LEU A 86 2.67 -2.60 6.53
N VAL A 87 2.17 -3.75 6.08
CA VAL A 87 1.69 -4.85 6.92
C VAL A 87 2.56 -6.08 6.64
N PRO A 88 3.41 -6.52 7.58
CA PRO A 88 4.18 -7.76 7.46
C PRO A 88 3.24 -8.98 7.56
N PRO A 89 3.75 -10.21 7.36
CA PRO A 89 2.98 -11.42 7.68
C PRO A 89 2.34 -11.33 9.07
N LEU A 90 1.06 -11.65 9.18
CA LEU A 90 0.27 -11.44 10.41
C LEU A 90 0.70 -12.34 11.57
N ASP A 91 1.43 -13.42 11.29
CA ASP A 91 2.06 -14.28 12.29
C ASP A 91 3.36 -13.69 12.88
N VAL A 92 3.84 -12.57 12.32
CA VAL A 92 5.02 -11.84 12.80
C VAL A 92 4.59 -10.66 13.66
N VAL A 93 4.78 -10.79 14.97
CA VAL A 93 4.58 -9.69 15.92
C VAL A 93 5.81 -8.76 15.89
N PRO A 94 5.64 -7.45 15.60
CA PRO A 94 6.76 -6.51 15.64
C PRO A 94 7.34 -6.40 17.05
N SER A 95 8.66 -6.55 17.19
CA SER A 95 9.35 -6.32 18.48
C SER A 95 9.50 -4.84 18.83
N THR A 96 9.35 -3.97 17.85
CA THR A 96 9.36 -2.50 18.00
C THR A 96 8.35 -1.90 17.04
N ALA A 97 7.81 -0.75 17.43
CA ALA A 97 6.92 0.04 16.60
C ALA A 97 7.34 1.51 16.66
N ARG A 98 7.08 2.25 15.58
CA ARG A 98 7.27 3.70 15.50
C ARG A 98 5.90 4.37 15.46
N PRO A 99 5.72 5.55 16.06
CA PRO A 99 4.45 6.28 15.99
C PRO A 99 3.97 6.50 14.54
N SER A 100 4.89 6.77 13.61
CA SER A 100 4.58 6.93 12.19
C SER A 100 3.97 5.67 11.56
N TRP A 101 4.34 4.49 12.05
CA TRP A 101 3.87 3.23 11.49
C TRP A 101 2.44 2.93 11.96
N ALA A 102 2.16 3.09 13.26
CA ALA A 102 0.80 2.97 13.78
C ALA A 102 -0.14 3.97 13.08
N GLN A 103 0.29 5.22 12.92
CA GLN A 103 -0.48 6.24 12.20
C GLN A 103 -0.71 5.88 10.73
N ALA A 104 0.29 5.36 10.02
CA ALA A 104 0.15 4.93 8.63
C ALA A 104 -0.86 3.78 8.48
N VAL A 105 -0.88 2.83 9.42
CA VAL A 105 -1.85 1.73 9.44
C VAL A 105 -3.25 2.24 9.79
N ASP A 106 -3.40 3.17 10.73
CA ASP A 106 -4.68 3.82 11.04
C ASP A 106 -5.28 4.52 9.80
N LEU A 107 -4.47 5.28 9.08
CA LEU A 107 -4.88 5.90 7.82
C LEU A 107 -5.26 4.84 6.77
N ALA A 108 -4.53 3.73 6.69
CA ALA A 108 -4.85 2.63 5.78
C ALA A 108 -6.21 1.98 6.12
N VAL A 109 -6.56 1.84 7.40
CA VAL A 109 -7.92 1.41 7.82
C VAL A 109 -8.98 2.38 7.28
N GLY A 110 -8.70 3.69 7.30
CA GLY A 110 -9.57 4.72 6.74
C GLY A 110 -9.77 4.65 5.21
N LEU A 111 -8.81 4.06 4.47
CA LEU A 111 -8.89 3.89 3.01
C LEU A 111 -9.70 2.66 2.59
N THR A 112 -10.01 1.76 3.51
CA THR A 112 -10.65 0.47 3.21
C THR A 112 -12.12 0.48 3.63
N ARG A 113 -12.86 -0.53 3.18
CA ARG A 113 -14.19 -0.93 3.62
C ARG A 113 -14.19 -2.43 3.86
N SER A 114 -15.27 -2.98 4.38
CA SER A 114 -15.41 -4.44 4.56
C SER A 114 -15.33 -5.24 3.26
N SER A 115 -15.63 -4.62 2.11
CA SER A 115 -15.54 -5.23 0.78
C SER A 115 -14.19 -5.05 0.09
N THR A 116 -13.35 -4.13 0.60
CA THR A 116 -12.12 -3.74 -0.08
C THR A 116 -11.15 -4.90 -0.12
N ARG A 117 -10.60 -5.16 -1.30
CA ARG A 117 -9.53 -6.13 -1.50
C ARG A 117 -8.21 -5.53 -1.00
N ILE A 118 -7.69 -6.02 0.12
CA ILE A 118 -6.48 -5.49 0.76
C ILE A 118 -5.30 -6.41 0.45
N LEU A 119 -4.32 -5.90 -0.30
CA LEU A 119 -3.16 -6.66 -0.74
C LEU A 119 -1.90 -6.26 0.05
N THR A 120 -1.27 -7.23 0.68
CA THR A 120 0.05 -7.09 1.32
C THR A 120 1.10 -7.84 0.52
N SER A 121 2.38 -7.68 0.86
CA SER A 121 3.44 -8.48 0.25
C SER A 121 3.34 -9.97 0.63
N SER A 122 2.56 -10.31 1.65
CA SER A 122 2.37 -11.67 2.15
C SER A 122 1.04 -12.30 1.70
N GLY A 123 0.24 -11.57 0.93
CA GLY A 123 -1.05 -12.03 0.44
C GLY A 123 -2.19 -11.07 0.77
N GLU A 124 -3.40 -11.51 0.44
CA GLU A 124 -4.63 -10.77 0.71
C GLU A 124 -5.05 -10.95 2.17
N ILE A 125 -5.48 -9.86 2.82
CA ILE A 125 -5.96 -9.86 4.21
C ILE A 125 -7.34 -9.22 4.31
N GLY A 126 -8.06 -9.50 5.40
CA GLY A 126 -9.30 -8.82 5.72
C GLY A 126 -9.07 -7.45 6.37
N ARG A 127 -10.13 -6.62 6.38
CA ARG A 127 -10.13 -5.37 7.15
C ARG A 127 -9.92 -5.62 8.65
N ASP A 128 -10.56 -6.65 9.19
CA ASP A 128 -10.45 -7.01 10.61
C ASP A 128 -9.01 -7.38 10.98
N ASP A 129 -8.28 -8.05 10.08
CA ASP A 129 -6.85 -8.35 10.26
C ASP A 129 -6.00 -7.08 10.31
N LEU A 130 -6.30 -6.11 9.43
CA LEU A 130 -5.63 -4.80 9.41
C LEU A 130 -5.89 -4.02 10.70
N GLU A 131 -7.11 -4.02 11.20
CA GLU A 131 -7.48 -3.38 12.47
C GLU A 131 -6.81 -4.08 13.67
N ALA A 132 -6.77 -5.41 13.69
CA ALA A 132 -6.07 -6.18 14.71
C ALA A 132 -4.55 -5.91 14.69
N PHE A 133 -3.97 -5.79 13.50
CA PHE A 133 -2.57 -5.41 13.34
C PHE A 133 -2.29 -4.00 13.87
N HIS A 134 -3.19 -3.03 13.62
CA HIS A 134 -3.10 -1.70 14.22
C HIS A 134 -3.08 -1.76 15.75
N GLN A 135 -3.98 -2.54 16.36
CA GLN A 135 -3.99 -2.71 17.82
C GLN A 135 -2.70 -3.35 18.35
N THR A 136 -2.11 -4.29 17.59
CA THR A 136 -0.82 -4.89 17.92
C THR A 136 0.29 -3.82 17.96
N LEU A 137 0.34 -2.92 16.97
CA LEU A 137 1.31 -1.81 16.96
C LEU A 137 1.14 -0.87 18.16
N LEU A 138 -0.11 -0.55 18.53
CA LEU A 138 -0.40 0.28 19.70
C LEU A 138 0.04 -0.40 21.01
N GLY A 139 -0.18 -1.72 21.12
CA GLY A 139 0.31 -2.52 22.25
C GLY A 139 1.83 -2.45 22.40
N VAL A 140 2.57 -2.53 21.29
CA VAL A 140 4.05 -2.41 21.30
C VAL A 140 4.51 -0.99 21.63
N LEU A 141 3.75 0.06 21.25
CA LEU A 141 4.11 1.45 21.53
C LEU A 141 3.83 1.90 22.97
N HIS A 142 2.85 1.29 23.63
CA HIS A 142 2.30 1.79 24.90
C HIS A 142 2.27 0.77 26.04
N GLY A 143 2.57 -0.50 25.78
CA GLY A 143 2.70 -1.57 26.78
C GLY A 143 4.12 -1.73 27.29
#